data_AF-A0A1E8EWT6-F1
#
_entry.id   AF-A0A1E8EWT6-F1
#
_cell.length_a   1.000
_cell.length_b   1.000
_cell.length_c   1.000
_cell.angle_alpha   90.00
_cell.angle_beta   90.00
_cell.angle_gamma   90.00
#
_symmetry.space_group_name_H-M   'P 1'
#
loop_
_entity.id
_entity.type
_entity.pdbx_description
1 polymer ?
#
loop_
_entity_poly.entity_id
_entity_poly.type
_entity_poly.pdbx_seq_one_letter_code
_entity_poly.pdbx_strand_id
1 'polypeptide(L)'
;MKTNKNPYEILGLKEGASKDEIRRAYRNLAKKYHPDQYENNPLKELAEEKMREANEAYEVLTKNKDAYNYNSNDYSNDFNIYESIRIDISNRNFAAAEQKLNNCSVRNAEWNFLMGIINIEKGWYDSAYRYFTTACNLDPTNMEYRQAFARFNNLNNSYRQSYYNKKNNDRDLCNICTTLYCLDCCCECMGGDFISCC
;
A
#
# COMPACT_ATOMS: atom_id res chain seq x y z
N MET A 1 18.11 -35.80 -30.90
CA MET A 1 19.21 -34.87 -31.23
C MET A 1 18.76 -33.46 -30.85
N LYS A 2 19.39 -32.81 -29.87
CA LYS A 2 19.17 -31.38 -29.62
C LYS A 2 19.73 -30.63 -30.82
N THR A 3 18.86 -30.12 -31.69
CA THR A 3 19.33 -29.23 -32.75
C THR A 3 19.80 -27.96 -32.06
N ASN A 4 21.04 -27.54 -32.34
CA ASN A 4 21.67 -26.35 -31.78
C ASN A 4 21.08 -25.09 -32.46
N LYS A 5 19.75 -25.05 -32.62
CA LYS A 5 19.02 -23.95 -33.23
C LYS A 5 18.86 -22.87 -32.19
N ASN A 6 19.25 -21.65 -32.54
CA ASN A 6 19.08 -20.49 -31.69
C ASN A 6 17.59 -20.31 -31.35
N PRO A 7 17.20 -20.28 -30.06
CA PRO A 7 15.81 -20.11 -29.66
C PRO A 7 15.17 -18.82 -30.19
N TYR A 8 15.99 -17.76 -30.37
CA TYR A 8 15.55 -16.50 -30.97
C TYR A 8 15.16 -16.68 -32.44
N GLU A 9 15.91 -17.46 -33.21
CA GLU A 9 15.62 -17.71 -34.63
C GLU A 9 14.35 -18.53 -34.82
N ILE A 10 14.08 -19.50 -33.93
CA ILE A 10 12.84 -20.30 -33.97
C ILE A 10 11.60 -19.40 -33.80
N LEU A 11 11.70 -18.36 -32.98
CA LEU A 11 10.64 -17.36 -32.81
C LEU A 11 10.66 -16.24 -33.87
N GLY A 12 11.65 -16.23 -34.77
CA GLY A 12 11.82 -15.18 -35.77
C GLY A 12 12.26 -13.83 -35.18
N LEU A 13 12.98 -13.86 -34.06
CA LEU A 13 13.47 -12.70 -33.34
C LEU A 13 14.99 -12.57 -33.46
N LYS A 14 15.50 -11.35 -33.29
CA LYS A 14 16.94 -11.11 -33.13
C LYS A 14 17.40 -11.53 -31.73
N GLU A 15 18.66 -11.95 -31.63
CA GLU A 15 19.31 -12.18 -30.34
C GLU A 15 19.22 -10.92 -29.48
N GLY A 16 18.74 -11.07 -28.24
CA GLY A 16 18.54 -9.94 -27.31
C GLY A 16 17.15 -9.30 -27.30
N ALA A 17 16.20 -9.76 -28.14
CA ALA A 17 14.82 -9.26 -28.17
C ALA A 17 14.14 -9.21 -26.78
N SER A 18 13.33 -8.18 -26.51
CA SER A 18 12.68 -7.94 -25.20
C SER A 18 11.69 -9.07 -24.81
N LYS A 19 11.38 -9.22 -23.51
CA LYS A 19 10.40 -10.22 -23.03
C LYS A 19 9.03 -10.04 -23.70
N ASP A 20 8.64 -8.79 -23.95
CA ASP A 20 7.38 -8.49 -24.63
C ASP A 20 7.38 -8.86 -26.11
N GLU A 21 8.54 -8.78 -26.77
CA GLU A 21 8.73 -9.21 -28.15
C GLU A 21 8.69 -10.73 -28.25
N ILE A 22 9.35 -11.43 -27.33
CA ILE A 22 9.33 -12.91 -27.20
C ILE A 22 7.89 -13.41 -27.01
N ARG A 23 7.14 -12.82 -26.07
CA ARG A 23 5.72 -13.16 -25.83
C ARG A 23 4.84 -12.87 -27.04
N ARG A 24 5.09 -11.78 -27.76
CA ARG A 24 4.31 -11.39 -28.94
C ARG A 24 4.57 -12.33 -30.11
N ALA A 25 5.83 -12.66 -30.39
CA ALA A 25 6.20 -13.61 -31.42
C ALA A 25 5.63 -15.00 -31.15
N TYR A 26 5.75 -15.48 -29.91
CA TYR A 26 5.15 -16.75 -29.49
C TYR A 26 3.62 -16.78 -29.70
N ARG A 27 2.89 -15.74 -29.27
CA ARG A 27 1.44 -15.66 -29.49
C ARG A 27 1.06 -15.64 -30.98
N ASN A 28 1.87 -15.00 -31.82
CA ASN A 28 1.63 -14.97 -33.26
C ASN A 28 1.86 -16.35 -33.90
N LEU A 29 2.91 -17.07 -33.47
CA LEU A 29 3.19 -18.43 -33.91
C LEU A 29 2.11 -19.41 -33.43
N ALA A 30 1.68 -19.31 -32.17
CA ALA A 30 0.64 -20.14 -31.60
C ALA A 30 -0.72 -19.95 -32.31
N LYS A 31 -1.06 -18.72 -32.71
CA LYS A 31 -2.24 -18.46 -33.54
C LYS A 31 -2.10 -19.04 -34.94
N LYS A 32 -0.90 -18.97 -35.52
CA LYS A 32 -0.63 -19.45 -36.88
C LYS A 32 -0.60 -20.96 -36.98
N TYR A 33 -0.14 -21.67 -35.96
CA TYR A 33 -0.01 -23.13 -35.92
C TYR A 33 -1.00 -23.80 -34.96
N HIS A 34 -2.11 -23.12 -34.64
CA HIS A 34 -3.10 -23.66 -33.71
C HIS A 34 -3.74 -24.94 -34.29
N PRO A 35 -3.87 -26.03 -33.51
CA PRO A 35 -4.38 -27.32 -34.01
C PRO A 35 -5.78 -27.21 -34.64
N ASP A 36 -6.60 -26.29 -34.15
CA ASP A 36 -7.93 -25.96 -34.67
C ASP A 36 -7.93 -25.50 -36.15
N GLN A 37 -6.84 -24.89 -36.62
CA GLN A 37 -6.74 -24.46 -38.03
C GLN A 37 -6.29 -25.58 -38.98
N TYR A 38 -5.84 -26.73 -38.45
CA TYR A 38 -5.22 -27.80 -39.23
C TYR A 38 -5.87 -29.17 -39.02
N GLU A 39 -7.05 -29.23 -38.42
CA GLU A 39 -7.71 -30.49 -38.01
C GLU A 39 -7.92 -31.49 -39.17
N ASN A 40 -8.16 -31.00 -40.39
CA ASN A 40 -8.38 -31.81 -41.60
C ASN A 40 -7.30 -31.61 -42.70
N ASN A 41 -6.11 -31.11 -42.36
CA ASN A 41 -5.04 -30.83 -43.32
C ASN A 41 -3.88 -31.85 -43.19
N PRO A 42 -3.27 -32.32 -44.30
CA PRO A 42 -2.06 -33.15 -44.26
C PRO A 42 -0.85 -32.43 -43.63
N LEU A 43 -0.95 -31.11 -43.46
CA LEU A 43 0.06 -30.26 -42.82
C LEU A 43 -0.05 -30.23 -41.27
N LYS A 44 -1.00 -30.97 -40.68
CA LYS A 44 -1.20 -31.04 -39.22
C LYS A 44 0.07 -31.45 -38.48
N GLU A 45 0.75 -32.47 -38.97
CA GLU A 45 1.97 -33.01 -38.36
C GLU A 45 3.12 -32.00 -38.39
N LEU A 46 3.25 -31.25 -39.49
CA LEU A 46 4.19 -30.14 -39.65
C LEU A 46 3.87 -28.94 -38.74
N ALA A 47 2.59 -28.61 -38.58
CA ALA A 47 2.14 -27.53 -37.69
C ALA A 47 2.40 -27.89 -36.22
N GLU A 48 2.15 -29.13 -35.83
CA GLU A 48 2.42 -29.64 -34.49
C GLU A 48 3.93 -29.64 -34.17
N GLU A 49 4.77 -30.07 -35.11
CA GLU A 49 6.22 -30.02 -34.95
C GLU A 49 6.72 -28.58 -34.80
N LYS A 50 6.22 -27.65 -35.63
CA LYS A 50 6.56 -26.22 -35.52
C LYS A 50 6.11 -25.61 -34.21
N MET A 51 4.94 -26.01 -33.71
CA MET A 51 4.44 -25.54 -32.43
C MET A 51 5.27 -26.10 -31.26
N ARG A 52 5.69 -27.36 -31.35
CA ARG A 52 6.60 -27.96 -30.38
C ARG A 52 7.95 -27.22 -30.34
N GLU A 53 8.53 -26.92 -31.50
CA GLU A 53 9.77 -26.11 -31.60
C GLU A 53 9.59 -24.72 -30.96
N ALA A 54 8.47 -24.04 -31.24
CA ALA A 54 8.18 -22.72 -30.67
C ALA A 54 7.97 -22.75 -29.15
N ASN A 55 7.34 -23.80 -28.62
CA ASN A 55 7.19 -24.01 -27.18
C ASN A 55 8.55 -24.19 -26.49
N GLU A 56 9.40 -25.07 -27.04
CA GLU A 56 10.74 -25.34 -26.50
C GLU A 56 11.60 -24.06 -26.52
N ALA A 57 11.57 -23.31 -27.62
CA ALA A 57 12.27 -22.04 -27.75
C ALA A 57 11.77 -20.98 -26.74
N TYR A 58 10.46 -20.85 -26.58
CA TYR A 58 9.86 -19.94 -25.60
C TYR A 58 10.26 -20.32 -24.17
N GLU A 59 10.19 -21.60 -23.81
CA GLU A 59 10.57 -22.07 -22.48
C GLU A 59 12.05 -21.79 -22.17
N VAL A 60 12.94 -22.08 -23.12
CA VAL A 60 14.39 -21.81 -22.98
C VAL A 60 14.67 -20.32 -22.83
N LEU A 61 14.02 -19.45 -23.62
CA LEU A 61 14.22 -18.00 -23.54
C LEU A 61 13.64 -17.39 -22.27
N THR A 62 12.48 -17.90 -21.82
CA THR A 62 11.82 -17.44 -20.61
C THR A 62 12.66 -17.85 -19.40
N LYS A 63 13.05 -19.13 -19.30
CA LYS A 63 13.90 -19.65 -18.22
C LYS A 63 15.28 -18.99 -18.13
N ASN A 64 15.95 -18.74 -19.27
CA ASN A 64 17.26 -18.06 -19.26
C ASN A 64 17.15 -16.58 -18.91
N LYS A 65 16.11 -15.87 -19.35
CA LYS A 65 15.89 -14.47 -18.94
C LYS A 65 15.29 -14.35 -17.54
N ASP A 66 14.65 -15.39 -17.02
CA ASP A 66 14.11 -15.41 -15.66
C ASP A 66 15.21 -15.57 -14.62
N ALA A 67 16.34 -16.20 -14.98
CA ALA A 67 17.55 -16.16 -14.17
C ALA A 67 18.13 -14.75 -13.98
N TYR A 68 17.76 -13.78 -14.84
CA TYR A 68 18.33 -12.43 -14.80
C TYR A 68 17.36 -11.27 -14.54
N ASN A 69 16.03 -11.37 -14.75
CA ASN A 69 15.06 -10.32 -14.37
C ASN A 69 13.61 -10.64 -14.82
N TYR A 70 12.82 -11.48 -14.12
CA TYR A 70 11.35 -11.27 -14.04
C TYR A 70 10.72 -12.18 -12.98
N ASN A 71 10.37 -11.53 -11.87
CA ASN A 71 9.60 -12.08 -10.77
C ASN A 71 8.12 -12.17 -11.21
N SER A 72 7.75 -13.23 -11.95
CA SER A 72 6.34 -13.55 -12.23
C SER A 72 5.61 -14.14 -11.01
N ASN A 73 6.31 -14.28 -9.87
CA ASN A 73 5.77 -14.73 -8.58
C ASN A 73 5.65 -13.59 -7.56
N ASP A 74 5.93 -12.34 -7.93
CA ASP A 74 6.01 -11.23 -6.97
C ASP A 74 4.66 -10.91 -6.33
N TYR A 75 3.58 -10.85 -7.12
CA TYR A 75 2.24 -10.56 -6.61
C TYR A 75 1.72 -11.63 -5.64
N SER A 76 2.06 -12.90 -5.87
CA SER A 76 1.67 -14.00 -4.97
C SER A 76 2.50 -14.01 -3.69
N ASN A 77 3.76 -13.57 -3.73
CA ASN A 77 4.62 -13.48 -2.55
C ASN A 77 4.24 -12.27 -1.68
N ASP A 78 3.95 -11.12 -2.30
CA ASP A 78 3.51 -9.90 -1.61
C ASP A 78 2.22 -10.10 -0.83
N PHE A 79 1.22 -10.78 -1.42
CA PHE A 79 -0.03 -11.10 -0.72
C PHE A 79 0.22 -11.93 0.55
N ASN A 80 1.10 -12.94 0.47
CA ASN A 80 1.47 -13.75 1.63
C ASN A 80 2.28 -12.95 2.67
N ILE A 81 3.11 -12.00 2.23
CA ILE A 81 3.85 -11.10 3.12
C ILE A 81 2.90 -10.21 3.92
N TYR A 82 1.93 -9.56 3.27
CA TYR A 82 0.97 -8.68 3.95
C TYR A 82 0.07 -9.43 4.93
N GLU A 83 -0.34 -10.65 4.59
CA GLU A 83 -1.10 -11.50 5.52
C GLU A 83 -0.28 -11.82 6.78
N SER A 84 1.01 -12.17 6.62
CA SER A 84 1.90 -12.41 7.75
C SER A 84 2.10 -11.16 8.62
N ILE A 85 2.11 -9.97 8.02
CA ILE A 85 2.23 -8.69 8.74
C ILE A 85 0.96 -8.39 9.52
N ARG A 86 -0.22 -8.67 8.96
CA ARG A 86 -1.51 -8.50 9.67
C ARG A 86 -1.59 -9.39 10.91
N ILE A 87 -1.06 -10.62 10.83
CA ILE A 87 -0.94 -11.52 11.99
C ILE A 87 0.04 -10.95 13.03
N ASP A 88 1.17 -10.39 12.62
CA ASP A 88 2.11 -9.78 13.57
C ASP A 88 1.50 -8.57 14.28
N ILE A 89 0.73 -7.74 13.55
CA ILE A 89 0.00 -6.60 14.10
C ILE A 89 -1.07 -7.06 15.10
N SER A 90 -1.83 -8.12 14.80
CA SER A 90 -2.83 -8.65 15.71
C SER A 90 -2.22 -9.21 16.99
N ASN A 91 -1.01 -9.79 16.89
CA ASN A 91 -0.20 -10.24 18.03
C ASN A 91 0.54 -9.10 18.76
N ARG A 92 0.32 -7.82 18.38
CA ARG A 92 1.03 -6.63 18.88
C ARG A 92 2.56 -6.66 18.69
N ASN A 93 3.06 -7.51 17.78
CA ASN A 93 4.47 -7.57 17.44
C ASN A 93 4.80 -6.58 16.31
N PHE A 94 4.76 -5.29 16.64
CA PHE A 94 4.97 -4.22 15.66
C PHE A 94 6.41 -4.14 15.14
N ALA A 95 7.38 -4.61 15.92
CA ALA A 95 8.79 -4.61 15.53
C ALA A 95 9.06 -5.57 14.37
N ALA A 96 8.53 -6.80 14.46
CA ALA A 96 8.64 -7.78 13.36
C ALA A 96 7.86 -7.33 12.11
N ALA A 97 6.66 -6.78 12.31
CA ALA A 97 5.85 -6.23 11.23
C ALA A 97 6.58 -5.12 10.46
N GLU A 98 7.23 -4.20 11.16
CA GLU A 98 8.00 -3.11 10.56
C GLU A 98 9.23 -3.62 9.81
N GLN A 99 9.95 -4.60 10.33
CA GLN A 99 11.08 -5.21 9.61
C GLN A 99 10.64 -5.85 8.29
N LYS A 100 9.53 -6.58 8.30
CA LYS A 100 8.94 -7.15 7.08
C LYS A 100 8.53 -6.06 6.09
N LEU A 101 7.86 -5.00 6.55
CA LEU A 101 7.46 -3.87 5.72
C LEU A 101 8.67 -3.08 5.16
N ASN A 102 9.76 -2.96 5.91
CA ASN A 102 10.97 -2.29 5.44
C ASN A 102 11.68 -3.08 4.33
N ASN A 103 11.58 -4.41 4.37
CA ASN A 103 12.10 -5.28 3.31
C ASN A 103 11.26 -5.22 2.04
N CYS A 104 9.98 -4.82 2.12
CA CYS A 104 9.16 -4.57 0.94
C CYS A 104 9.71 -3.35 0.18
N SER A 105 10.04 -3.52 -1.11
CA SER A 105 10.55 -2.45 -1.96
C SER A 105 9.43 -1.56 -2.53
N VAL A 106 8.23 -2.13 -2.73
CA VAL A 106 7.08 -1.44 -3.31
C VAL A 106 6.22 -0.81 -2.22
N ARG A 107 5.90 0.48 -2.40
CA ARG A 107 5.04 1.26 -1.50
C ARG A 107 3.62 1.32 -2.05
N ASN A 108 2.93 0.17 -2.03
CA ASN A 108 1.53 0.04 -2.47
C ASN A 108 0.54 0.56 -1.40
N ALA A 109 -0.76 0.56 -1.72
CA ALA A 109 -1.78 1.08 -0.79
C ALA A 109 -1.83 0.30 0.53
N GLU A 110 -1.74 -1.03 0.45
CA GLU A 110 -1.74 -1.94 1.59
C GLU A 110 -0.53 -1.71 2.52
N TRP A 111 0.67 -1.53 1.95
CA TRP A 111 1.86 -1.19 2.72
C TRP A 111 1.67 0.12 3.49
N ASN A 112 1.15 1.15 2.83
CA ASN A 112 0.89 2.44 3.49
C ASN A 112 -0.17 2.28 4.58
N PHE A 113 -1.21 1.49 4.34
CA PHE A 113 -2.25 1.21 5.32
C PHE A 113 -1.71 0.54 6.59
N LEU A 114 -0.95 -0.55 6.44
CA LEU A 114 -0.35 -1.28 7.56
C LEU A 114 0.68 -0.42 8.32
N MET A 115 1.46 0.38 7.59
CA MET A 115 2.39 1.33 8.19
C MET A 115 1.66 2.42 8.99
N GLY A 116 0.51 2.88 8.51
CA GLY A 116 -0.38 3.78 9.22
C GLY A 116 -0.82 3.20 10.57
N ILE A 117 -1.25 1.93 10.59
CA ILE A 117 -1.66 1.24 11.82
C ILE A 117 -0.52 1.13 12.83
N ILE A 118 0.67 0.72 12.38
CA ILE A 118 1.85 0.61 13.25
C ILE A 118 2.21 1.96 13.86
N ASN A 119 2.13 3.05 13.08
CA ASN A 119 2.42 4.39 13.57
C ASN A 119 1.39 4.91 14.58
N ILE A 120 0.12 4.50 14.49
CA ILE A 120 -0.88 4.81 15.52
C ILE A 120 -0.46 4.19 16.86
N GLU A 121 -0.10 2.91 16.86
CA GLU A 121 0.27 2.20 18.09
C GLU A 121 1.58 2.76 18.70
N LYS A 122 2.48 3.30 17.88
CA LYS A 122 3.68 4.03 18.32
C LYS A 122 3.38 5.46 18.82
N GLY A 123 2.17 5.99 18.60
CA GLY A 123 1.79 7.36 18.95
C GLY A 123 2.24 8.43 17.95
N TRP A 124 2.69 8.05 16.75
CA TRP A 124 3.11 8.98 15.70
C TRP A 124 1.93 9.33 14.78
N TYR A 125 0.99 10.11 15.31
CA TYR A 125 -0.29 10.44 14.64
C TYR A 125 -0.11 11.22 13.33
N ASP A 126 0.83 12.17 13.26
CA ASP A 126 1.08 12.94 12.03
C ASP A 126 1.58 12.05 10.89
N SER A 127 2.53 11.16 11.17
CA SER A 127 3.03 10.18 10.22
C SER A 127 1.92 9.23 9.78
N ALA A 128 1.14 8.73 10.74
CA ALA A 128 0.00 7.85 10.47
C ALA A 128 -1.02 8.51 9.52
N TYR A 129 -1.38 9.77 9.75
CA TYR A 129 -2.33 10.51 8.91
C TYR A 129 -1.89 10.56 7.45
N ARG A 130 -0.59 10.83 7.19
CA ARG A 130 -0.04 10.87 5.84
C ARG A 130 -0.13 9.51 5.16
N TYR A 131 0.18 8.44 5.87
CA TYR A 131 0.11 7.08 5.34
C TYR A 131 -1.32 6.66 5.00
N PHE A 132 -2.30 6.89 5.89
CA PHE A 132 -3.70 6.59 5.58
C PHE A 132 -4.26 7.42 4.43
N THR A 133 -3.89 8.70 4.36
CA THR A 133 -4.29 9.57 3.25
C THR A 133 -3.73 9.04 1.93
N THR A 134 -2.45 8.65 1.92
CA THR A 134 -1.81 8.05 0.73
C THR A 134 -2.48 6.74 0.34
N ALA A 135 -2.78 5.86 1.31
CA ALA A 135 -3.48 4.60 1.05
C ALA A 135 -4.87 4.80 0.42
N CYS A 136 -5.66 5.74 0.96
CA CYS A 136 -6.99 6.05 0.40
C CYS A 136 -6.92 6.71 -0.99
N ASN A 137 -5.87 7.47 -1.27
CA ASN A 137 -5.66 8.07 -2.59
C ASN A 137 -5.23 7.04 -3.63
N LEU A 138 -4.44 6.03 -3.23
CA LEU A 138 -4.03 4.95 -4.11
C LEU A 138 -5.20 4.03 -4.46
N ASP A 139 -6.00 3.62 -3.46
CA ASP A 139 -7.16 2.76 -3.65
C ASP A 139 -8.45 3.38 -3.07
N PRO A 140 -9.14 4.27 -3.82
CA PRO A 140 -10.35 4.94 -3.35
C PRO A 140 -11.57 4.02 -3.20
N THR A 141 -11.55 2.88 -3.91
CA THR A 141 -12.63 1.88 -3.94
C THR A 141 -12.62 0.98 -2.71
N ASN A 142 -11.50 0.90 -1.99
CA ASN A 142 -11.39 0.05 -0.82
C ASN A 142 -12.11 0.67 0.39
N MET A 143 -13.18 0.00 0.83
CA MET A 143 -13.98 0.45 1.97
C MET A 143 -13.25 0.27 3.31
N GLU A 144 -12.36 -0.71 3.44
CA GLU A 144 -11.64 -0.97 4.70
C GLU A 144 -10.76 0.20 5.07
N TYR A 145 -9.97 0.71 4.12
CA TYR A 145 -9.06 1.83 4.34
C TYR A 145 -9.83 3.09 4.74
N ARG A 146 -10.95 3.37 4.06
CA ARG A 146 -11.80 4.52 4.38
C ARG A 146 -12.41 4.40 5.77
N GLN A 147 -12.90 3.23 6.14
CA GLN A 147 -13.49 3.00 7.45
C GLN A 147 -12.43 3.12 8.56
N ALA A 148 -11.27 2.53 8.38
CA ALA A 148 -10.15 2.61 9.31
C ALA A 148 -9.64 4.06 9.45
N PHE A 149 -9.51 4.80 8.35
CA PHE A 149 -9.11 6.20 8.38
C PHE A 149 -10.16 7.08 9.07
N ALA A 150 -11.46 6.85 8.84
CA ALA A 150 -12.51 7.59 9.52
C ALA A 150 -12.46 7.36 11.05
N ARG A 151 -12.25 6.12 11.48
CA ARG A 151 -12.05 5.78 12.91
C ARG A 151 -10.83 6.50 13.49
N PHE A 152 -9.71 6.44 12.78
CA PHE A 152 -8.48 7.14 13.17
C PHE A 152 -8.68 8.66 13.26
N ASN A 153 -9.31 9.28 12.27
CA ASN A 153 -9.53 10.72 12.25
C ASN A 153 -10.40 11.17 13.43
N ASN A 154 -11.43 10.39 13.78
CA ASN A 154 -12.25 10.65 14.97
C ASN A 154 -11.44 10.55 16.27
N LEU A 155 -10.56 9.56 16.38
CA LEU A 155 -9.64 9.43 17.53
C LEU A 155 -8.69 10.65 17.63
N ASN A 156 -8.06 11.01 16.51
CA ASN A 156 -7.14 12.14 16.46
C ASN A 156 -7.84 13.47 16.80
N ASN A 157 -9.04 13.69 16.25
CA ASN A 157 -9.85 14.86 16.57
C ASN A 157 -10.22 14.90 18.05
N SER A 158 -10.58 13.76 18.66
CA SER A 158 -10.88 13.70 20.09
C SER A 158 -9.69 14.10 20.95
N TYR A 159 -8.49 13.64 20.58
CA TYR A 159 -7.25 13.97 21.28
C TYR A 159 -6.89 15.45 21.15
N ARG A 160 -7.04 16.02 19.93
CA ARG A 160 -6.80 17.45 19.66
C ARG A 160 -7.84 18.36 20.33
N GLN A 161 -9.11 17.98 20.31
CA GLN A 161 -10.21 18.77 20.89
C GLN A 161 -10.05 18.96 22.40
N SER A 162 -9.58 17.92 23.11
CA SER A 162 -9.34 17.98 24.55
C SER A 162 -8.28 19.02 24.93
N TYR A 163 -7.25 19.18 24.09
CA TYR A 163 -6.23 20.21 24.26
C TYR A 163 -6.77 21.64 24.06
N TYR A 164 -7.63 21.85 23.07
CA TYR A 164 -8.23 23.17 22.81
C TYR A 164 -9.27 23.56 23.87
N ASN A 165 -10.09 22.62 24.35
CA ASN A 165 -11.08 22.89 25.39
C ASN A 165 -10.44 23.25 26.73
N LYS A 166 -9.26 22.69 27.05
CA LYS A 166 -8.53 23.04 28.28
C LYS A 166 -8.04 24.50 28.28
N LYS A 167 -7.65 25.03 27.12
CA LYS A 167 -7.19 26.42 26.96
C LYS A 167 -8.31 27.46 27.11
N ASN A 168 -9.58 27.08 26.89
CA ASN A 168 -10.72 27.96 27.14
C ASN A 168 -11.06 28.07 28.64
N ASN A 169 -10.91 26.98 29.41
CA ASN A 169 -11.10 27.03 30.87
C ASN A 169 -10.08 27.94 31.59
N ASP A 170 -8.82 27.98 31.14
CA ASP A 170 -7.82 28.88 31.73
C ASP A 170 -8.10 30.36 31.41
N ARG A 171 -8.74 30.65 30.26
CA ARG A 171 -9.23 32.00 29.93
C ARG A 171 -10.42 32.39 30.79
N ASP A 172 -11.30 31.45 31.11
CA ASP A 172 -12.42 31.70 32.01
C ASP A 172 -11.94 31.98 33.44
N LEU A 173 -10.89 31.31 33.93
CA LEU A 173 -10.31 31.63 35.24
C LEU A 173 -9.74 33.06 35.30
N CYS A 174 -8.98 33.47 34.28
CA CYS A 174 -8.46 34.83 34.19
C CYS A 174 -9.59 35.87 34.06
N ASN A 175 -10.64 35.57 33.30
CA ASN A 175 -11.83 36.42 33.19
C ASN A 175 -12.60 36.50 34.51
N ILE A 176 -12.75 35.39 35.24
CA ILE A 176 -13.38 35.36 36.57
C ILE A 176 -12.56 36.20 37.56
N CYS A 177 -11.23 36.04 37.60
CA CYS A 177 -10.36 36.85 38.46
C CYS A 177 -10.44 38.34 38.13
N THR A 178 -10.47 38.69 36.84
CA THR A 178 -10.59 40.09 36.40
C THR A 178 -11.96 40.66 36.75
N THR A 179 -13.03 39.87 36.59
CA THR A 179 -14.40 40.27 36.95
C THR A 179 -14.55 40.45 38.46
N LEU A 180 -13.96 39.57 39.27
CA LEU A 180 -13.94 39.65 40.73
C LEU A 180 -13.16 40.88 41.21
N TYR A 181 -12.00 41.17 40.62
CA TYR A 181 -11.23 42.38 40.94
C TYR A 181 -12.01 43.66 40.58
N CYS A 182 -12.66 43.70 39.42
CA CYS A 182 -13.53 44.82 39.05
C CYS A 182 -14.74 44.97 39.99
N LEU A 183 -15.33 43.87 40.46
CA LEU A 183 -16.41 43.88 41.44
C LEU A 183 -15.94 44.41 42.80
N ASP A 184 -14.74 44.03 43.23
CA ASP A 184 -14.13 44.49 44.48
C ASP A 184 -13.85 45.99 44.43
N CYS A 185 -13.23 46.47 43.34
CA CYS A 185 -13.01 47.90 43.11
C CYS A 185 -14.33 48.70 42.99
N CYS A 186 -15.37 48.13 42.37
CA CYS A 186 -16.68 48.78 42.28
C CYS A 186 -17.43 48.80 43.63
N CYS A 187 -17.24 47.79 44.47
CA CYS A 187 -17.79 47.75 45.83
C CYS A 187 -17.17 48.85 46.70
N GLU A 188 -15.85 49.03 46.63
CA GLU A 188 -15.16 50.09 47.38
C GLU A 188 -15.47 51.50 46.85
N CYS A 189 -15.75 51.65 45.55
CA CYS A 189 -16.10 52.96 44.98
C CYS A 189 -17.56 53.39 45.22
N MET A 190 -18.48 52.47 45.52
CA MET A 190 -19.91 52.79 45.73
C MET A 190 -20.36 52.77 47.20
N GLY A 191 -19.43 52.60 48.14
CA GLY A 191 -19.64 52.89 49.57
C GLY A 191 -20.63 51.93 50.25
N GLY A 192 -20.11 50.81 50.75
CA GLY A 192 -20.88 49.93 51.63
C GLY A 192 -20.15 48.66 52.01
N ASP A 193 -19.27 48.73 53.00
CA ASP A 193 -18.67 47.55 53.63
C ASP A 193 -19.77 46.74 54.33
N PHE A 194 -20.07 45.53 53.85
CA PHE A 194 -20.89 44.56 54.60
C PHE A 194 -20.07 43.63 55.50
N ILE A 195 -18.76 43.82 55.59
CA ILE A 195 -17.91 43.15 56.58
C ILE A 195 -16.90 44.18 57.10
N SER A 196 -17.07 44.57 58.36
CA SER A 196 -16.06 45.31 59.12
C SER A 196 -14.76 44.51 59.11
N CYS A 197 -13.70 45.05 58.52
CA CYS A 197 -12.36 44.53 58.72
C CYS A 197 -12.01 44.65 60.21
N CYS A 198 -11.99 43.52 60.90
CA CYS A 198 -11.35 43.32 62.20
C CYS A 198 -10.05 42.55 61.98
#